data_AF-A0A4R3IQ78-F1
#
_entry.id   AF-A0A4R3IQ78-F1
#
_cell.length_a   1.000
_cell.length_b   1.000
_cell.length_c   1.000
_cell.angle_alpha   90.00
_cell.angle_beta   90.00
_cell.angle_gamma   90.00
#
_symmetry.space_group_name_H-M   'P 1'
#
loop_
_entity.id
_entity.type
_entity.pdbx_description
1 polymer ?
#
loop_
_entity_poly.entity_id
_entity_poly.type
_entity_poly.pdbx_seq_one_letter_code
_entity_poly.pdbx_strand_id
1 'polypeptide(L)' 'MMADQGEKSSIARASVRRRLWESLDLGPHDGTVFREPSEEGDRIILSLRPSLIEKYRNVTEFEGFAVEVRPVTPGQLY' A
#
# COMPACT_ATOMS: atom_id res chain seq x y z
N MET A 1 -28.17 10.91 -31.11
CA MET A 1 -26.97 10.03 -31.08
C MET A 1 -25.79 10.82 -30.56
N MET A 2 -24.83 10.10 -29.97
CA MET A 2 -23.39 10.34 -29.86
C MET A 2 -22.81 10.50 -28.45
N ALA A 3 -21.73 9.75 -28.25
CA ALA A 3 -20.97 9.50 -27.05
C ALA A 3 -19.82 10.50 -26.93
N ASP A 4 -19.50 10.89 -25.70
CA ASP A 4 -18.21 11.47 -25.33
C ASP A 4 -17.74 10.74 -24.07
N GLN A 5 -17.13 9.57 -24.30
CA GLN A 5 -16.24 8.90 -23.36
C GLN A 5 -14.82 9.28 -23.77
N GLY A 6 -14.07 9.91 -22.89
CA GLY A 6 -12.65 10.14 -23.12
C GLY A 6 -12.03 11.09 -22.12
N GLU A 7 -11.11 10.56 -21.32
CA GLU A 7 -9.94 11.31 -20.85
C GLU A 7 -10.15 12.35 -19.74
N LYS A 8 -9.99 11.86 -18.50
CA LYS A 8 -8.87 12.20 -17.58
C LYS A 8 -9.33 11.93 -16.14
N SER A 9 -8.68 10.99 -15.44
CA SER A 9 -8.43 11.00 -13.97
C SER A 9 -8.24 9.62 -13.30
N SER A 10 -7.96 8.54 -14.04
CA SER A 10 -7.87 7.19 -13.42
C SER A 10 -6.48 6.76 -12.92
N ILE A 11 -5.41 7.56 -13.09
CA ILE A 11 -4.01 7.12 -12.83
C ILE A 11 -3.46 7.55 -11.45
N ALA A 12 -4.10 8.50 -10.76
CA ALA A 12 -3.54 9.08 -9.53
C ALA A 12 -3.66 8.18 -8.28
N ARG A 13 -4.63 7.25 -8.22
CA ARG A 13 -4.94 6.51 -6.97
C ARG A 13 -4.34 5.11 -6.85
N ALA A 14 -4.06 4.43 -7.96
CA ALA A 14 -3.41 3.11 -7.95
C ALA A 14 -1.88 3.18 -7.74
N SER A 15 -1.30 4.37 -7.93
CA SER A 15 0.15 4.56 -7.99
C SER A 15 0.83 4.55 -6.62
N VAL A 16 0.22 5.16 -5.58
CA VAL A 16 0.85 5.33 -4.26
C VAL A 16 1.27 3.99 -3.65
N ARG A 17 0.39 2.99 -3.72
CA ARG A 17 0.69 1.64 -3.23
C ARG A 17 1.89 1.01 -3.91
N ARG A 18 1.94 1.10 -5.24
CA ARG A 18 3.03 0.55 -6.05
C ARG A 18 4.34 1.29 -5.77
N ARG A 19 4.30 2.62 -5.70
CA ARG A 19 5.46 3.46 -5.35
C ARG A 19 5.98 3.18 -3.95
N LEU A 20 5.11 3.03 -2.95
CA LEU A 20 5.52 2.65 -1.60
C LEU A 20 6.24 1.29 -1.65
N TRP A 21 5.66 0.31 -2.34
CA TRP A 21 6.25 -1.02 -2.47
C TRP A 21 7.62 -1.01 -3.14
N GLU A 22 7.77 -0.27 -4.25
CA GLU A 22 9.03 -0.09 -4.96
C GLU A 22 10.05 0.72 -4.13
N SER A 23 9.61 1.76 -3.43
CA SER A 23 10.47 2.59 -2.57
C SER A 23 11.05 1.82 -1.39
N LEU A 24 10.36 0.76 -0.94
CA LEU A 24 10.82 -0.10 0.14
C LEU A 24 11.63 -1.30 -0.36
N ASP A 25 11.83 -1.44 -1.68
CA ASP A 25 12.53 -2.56 -2.33
C ASP A 25 11.97 -3.93 -1.93
N LEU A 26 10.64 -4.03 -1.90
CA LEU A 26 9.93 -5.24 -1.47
C LEU A 26 9.66 -6.16 -2.67
N GLY A 27 10.00 -7.43 -2.54
CA GLY A 27 9.64 -8.49 -3.48
C GLY A 27 8.22 -9.01 -3.27
N PRO A 28 7.64 -9.72 -4.25
CA PRO A 28 6.24 -10.18 -4.21
C PRO A 28 5.92 -11.16 -3.06
N HIS A 29 6.94 -11.73 -2.42
CA HIS A 29 6.82 -12.65 -1.28
C HIS A 29 7.16 -12.00 0.07
N ASP A 30 7.52 -10.72 0.07
CA ASP A 30 7.87 -10.01 1.30
C ASP A 30 6.67 -9.61 2.14
N GLY A 31 5.48 -9.61 1.54
CA GLY A 31 4.24 -9.28 2.22
C GLY A 31 3.12 -8.90 1.26
N THR A 32 2.19 -8.10 1.77
CA THR A 32 1.13 -7.48 0.96
C THR A 32 0.93 -6.04 1.38
N VAL A 33 0.45 -5.23 0.44
CA VAL A 33 0.07 -3.85 0.69
C VAL A 33 -1.34 -3.60 0.18
N PHE A 34 -2.15 -2.91 0.97
CA PHE A 34 -3.48 -2.50 0.58
C PHE A 34 -3.87 -1.21 1.27
N ARG A 35 -4.79 -0.47 0.66
CA ARG A 35 -5.37 0.74 1.24
C ARG A 35 -6.63 0.36 1.97
N GLU A 36 -6.76 0.83 3.19
CA GLU A 36 -7.95 0.65 4.01
C GLU A 36 -8.60 2.02 4.22
N PRO A 37 -9.82 2.25 3.71
CA PRO A 37 -10.57 3.46 4.03
C PRO A 37 -10.98 3.43 5.49
N SER A 38 -10.61 4.46 6.25
CA SER A 38 -11.01 4.64 7.65
C SER A 38 -11.82 5.93 7.80
N GLU A 39 -12.61 6.03 8.87
CA GLU A 39 -13.41 7.23 9.17
C GLU A 39 -12.53 8.49 9.35
N GLU A 40 -11.30 8.33 9.83
CA GLU A 40 -10.32 9.42 10.02
C GLU A 40 -9.51 9.76 8.76
N GLY A 41 -9.60 8.94 7.71
CA GLY A 41 -8.82 9.10 6.49
C GLY A 41 -8.35 7.78 5.90
N ASP A 42 -7.98 7.82 4.62
CA ASP A 42 -7.41 6.65 3.97
C ASP A 42 -6.04 6.30 4.53
N ARG A 43 -5.90 5.07 5.03
CA ARG A 43 -4.63 4.53 5.51
C ARG A 43 -4.13 3.41 4.61
N ILE A 44 -2.83 3.19 4.62
CA ILE A 44 -2.16 2.12 3.90
C ILE A 44 -1.72 1.07 4.90
N ILE A 45 -2.22 -0.15 4.76
CA ILE A 45 -1.79 -1.29 5.56
C ILE A 45 -0.67 -1.99 4.81
N LEU A 46 0.50 -2.05 5.44
CA LEU A 46 1.69 -2.72 4.92
C LEU A 46 1.96 -3.95 5.78
N SER A 47 1.53 -5.11 5.29
CA SER A 47 1.71 -6.39 5.98
C SER A 47 3.00 -7.03 5.51
N LEU A 48 4.03 -7.09 6.37
CA LEU A 48 5.35 -7.63 6.02
C LEU A 48 5.73 -8.83 6.87
N ARG A 49 6.70 -9.61 6.38
CA ARG A 49 7.35 -10.64 7.19
C ARG A 49 8.01 -10.03 8.43
N PRO A 50 8.02 -10.73 9.59
CA PRO A 50 8.62 -10.24 10.83
C PRO A 50 10.04 -9.70 10.69
N SER A 51 10.87 -10.32 9.84
CA SER A 51 12.23 -9.89 9.54
C SER A 51 12.33 -8.51 8.90
N LEU A 52 11.30 -8.09 8.16
CA LEU A 52 11.24 -6.80 7.47
C LEU A 52 10.48 -5.75 8.29
N ILE A 53 9.57 -6.16 9.17
CA ILE A 53 8.85 -5.23 10.06
C ILE A 53 9.86 -4.40 10.85
N GLU A 54 10.88 -5.00 11.46
CA GLU A 54 11.84 -4.24 12.26
C GLU A 54 12.61 -3.21 11.43
N LYS A 55 12.81 -3.49 10.13
CA LYS A 55 13.44 -2.57 9.18
C LYS A 55 12.53 -1.41 8.79
N TYR A 56 11.22 -1.66 8.65
CA TYR A 56 10.27 -0.68 8.13
C TYR A 56 9.25 -0.16 9.16
N ARG A 57 9.34 -0.56 10.43
CA ARG A 57 8.45 -0.13 11.54
C ARG A 57 8.40 1.37 11.77
N ASN A 58 9.42 2.09 11.31
CA ASN A 58 9.51 3.54 11.41
C ASN A 58 8.76 4.26 10.27
N VAL A 59 8.28 3.52 9.26
CA VAL A 59 7.49 4.06 8.16
C VAL A 59 6.04 4.16 8.61
N THR A 60 5.68 5.29 9.19
CA THR A 60 4.31 5.57 9.68
C THR A 60 3.51 6.46 8.73
N GLU A 61 4.15 7.06 7.73
CA GLU A 61 3.52 7.94 6.74
C GLU A 61 4.24 7.85 5.39
N PHE A 62 3.50 7.94 4.29
CA PHE A 62 4.05 8.00 2.94
C PHE A 62 3.16 8.83 2.01
N GLU A 63 3.73 9.84 1.33
CA GLU A 63 3.01 10.77 0.44
C GLU A 63 1.72 11.36 1.07
N GLY A 64 1.75 11.60 2.40
CA GLY A 64 0.60 12.13 3.15
C GLY A 64 -0.47 11.11 3.53
N PHE A 65 -0.23 9.82 3.30
CA PHE A 65 -1.09 8.72 3.78
C PHE A 65 -0.47 8.10 5.03
N ALA A 66 -1.29 7.85 6.05
CA ALA A 66 -0.87 7.07 7.22
C ALA A 66 -0.54 5.64 6.79
N VAL A 67 0.63 5.15 7.17
CA VAL A 67 1.10 3.79 6.89
C VAL A 67 1.12 2.99 8.19
N GLU A 68 0.40 1.88 8.23
CA GLU A 68 0.41 0.95 9.36
C GLU A 68 1.17 -0.31 8.95
N VAL A 69 2.35 -0.50 9.55
CA VAL A 69 3.16 -1.70 9.32
C VAL A 69 2.75 -2.78 10.30
N ARG A 70 2.33 -3.93 9.77
CA ARG A 70 1.88 -5.07 10.56
C ARG A 70 2.60 -6.35 10.15
N PRO A 71 2.70 -7.33 11.06
CA PRO A 71 3.12 -8.66 10.69
C PRO A 71 2.09 -9.31 9.79
N VAL A 72 2.58 -9.91 8.71
CA VAL A 72 1.81 -10.90 7.97
C VAL A 72 1.53 -12.09 8.88
N THR A 73 0.25 -12.49 8.97
CA THR A 73 -0.13 -13.63 9.81
C THR A 73 0.53 -14.90 9.28
N PRO A 74 1.17 -15.73 10.13
CA PRO A 74 1.67 -17.03 9.69
C PRO A 74 0.49 -17.86 9.13
N GLY A 75 0.51 -18.11 7.82
CA GLY A 75 -0.60 -18.72 7.07
C GLY A 75 -1.19 -17.85 5.95
N GLN A 76 -0.83 -16.56 5.84
CA GLN A 76 -1.26 -15.68 4.74
C GLN A 76 -0.37 -15.75 3.48
N LEU A 77 0.81 -16.37 3.57
CA LEU A 77 1.82 -16.40 2.50
C LEU A 77 1.91 -17.73 1.73
N TYR A 78 1.06 -18.71 2.06
CA TYR A 78 1.08 -20.06 1.50
C TYR A 78 -0.29 -20.45 0.95
#